data_AF-A0A356J9M5-F1
#
_entry.id   AF-A0A356J9M5-F1
#
_cell.length_a   1.000
_cell.length_b   1.000
_cell.length_c   1.000
_cell.angle_alpha   90.00
_cell.angle_beta   90.00
_cell.angle_gamma   90.00
#
_symmetry.space_group_name_H-M   'P 1'
#
loop_
_entity.id
_entity.type
_entity.pdbx_description
1 polymer ?
#
loop_
_entity_poly.entity_id
_entity_poly.type
_entity_poly.pdbx_seq_one_letter_code
_entity_poly.pdbx_strand_id
1 'polypeptide(L)'
;MQANKPPHDNLLHFLTLLIGVGFGYLIFALSFNGFNFTIAKDVGIQFDFFQVVSLAVTAWLAVYVLRRLNKKDEFKKMEIKILADYFIDFRKEFEAVIKELLSEKEMPLILITSQMKNYRTRLEMLVNTAEQHKMIEKDSLLTSKLKGKLYDILGILTYTPSKQDPEGTYVTVKNGNVAIHQEQIDKTYAKLYETQRSIFEVIIEINKST
;
A
#
# COMPACT_ATOMS: atom_id res chain seq x y z
N MET A 1 43.86 1.55 -8.66
CA MET A 1 43.44 0.26 -9.25
C MET A 1 42.34 0.54 -10.26
N GLN A 2 42.69 0.64 -11.54
CA GLN A 2 41.71 0.80 -12.61
C GLN A 2 41.06 -0.55 -12.88
N ALA A 3 39.76 -0.65 -12.61
CA ALA A 3 38.98 -1.84 -12.92
C ALA A 3 38.92 -2.01 -14.45
N ASN A 4 39.49 -3.11 -14.92
CA ASN A 4 39.48 -3.54 -16.30
C ASN A 4 38.00 -3.81 -16.68
N LYS A 5 37.38 -2.88 -17.42
CA LYS A 5 35.99 -3.00 -17.88
C LYS A 5 35.92 -4.16 -18.88
N PRO A 6 34.99 -5.11 -18.73
CA PRO A 6 34.97 -6.31 -19.58
C PRO A 6 34.79 -5.92 -21.06
N PRO A 7 35.48 -6.62 -22.00
CA PRO A 7 35.48 -6.29 -23.43
C PRO A 7 34.11 -6.43 -24.12
N HIS A 8 33.09 -6.90 -23.40
CA HIS A 8 31.74 -7.14 -23.91
C HIS A 8 30.91 -5.86 -24.13
N ASP A 9 31.15 -4.80 -23.34
CA ASP A 9 30.38 -3.54 -23.48
C ASP A 9 30.73 -2.82 -24.79
N ASN A 10 32.01 -2.83 -25.18
CA ASN A 10 32.46 -2.21 -26.43
C ASN A 10 31.91 -2.96 -27.66
N LEU A 11 31.78 -4.28 -27.56
CA LEU A 11 31.23 -5.11 -28.63
C LEU A 11 29.72 -4.89 -28.79
N LEU A 12 28.99 -4.74 -27.68
CA LEU A 12 27.57 -4.40 -27.69
C LEU A 12 27.33 -3.01 -28.28
N HIS A 13 28.11 -2.01 -27.87
CA HIS A 13 28.03 -0.65 -28.41
C HIS A 13 28.36 -0.59 -29.91
N PHE A 14 29.37 -1.35 -30.34
CA PHE A 14 29.74 -1.45 -31.75
C PHE A 14 28.64 -2.12 -32.59
N LEU A 15 28.02 -3.20 -32.09
CA LEU A 15 26.87 -3.84 -32.72
C LEU A 15 25.67 -2.91 -32.83
N THR A 16 25.34 -2.15 -31.78
CA THR A 16 24.25 -1.18 -31.84
C THR A 16 24.51 -0.05 -32.85
N LEU A 17 25.77 0.36 -33.02
CA LEU A 17 26.15 1.38 -33.98
C LEU A 17 26.08 0.85 -35.43
N LEU A 18 26.55 -0.39 -35.66
CA LEU A 18 26.43 -1.07 -36.95
C LEU A 18 24.98 -1.29 -37.38
N ILE A 19 24.12 -1.72 -36.45
CA ILE A 19 22.68 -1.87 -36.69
C ILE A 19 22.05 -0.51 -36.98
N GLY A 20 22.40 0.54 -36.23
CA GLY A 20 21.89 1.90 -36.46
C GLY A 20 22.28 2.48 -37.82
N VAL A 21 23.54 2.30 -38.24
CA VAL A 21 24.03 2.73 -39.56
C VAL A 21 23.40 1.92 -40.68
N GLY A 22 23.27 0.60 -40.51
CA GLY A 22 22.61 -0.28 -41.48
C GLY A 22 21.13 0.07 -41.68
N PHE A 23 20.41 0.32 -40.58
CA PHE A 23 19.01 0.75 -40.63
C PHE A 23 18.88 2.15 -41.25
N GLY A 24 19.79 3.07 -40.91
CA GLY A 24 19.84 4.41 -41.50
C GLY A 24 20.09 4.39 -43.02
N TYR A 25 20.99 3.53 -43.49
CA TYR A 25 21.26 3.34 -44.92
C TYR A 25 20.06 2.73 -45.65
N LEU A 26 19.38 1.77 -45.04
CA LEU A 26 18.19 1.12 -45.62
C LEU A 26 17.03 2.13 -45.75
N ILE A 27 16.83 2.97 -44.73
CA ILE A 27 15.89 4.09 -44.74
C ILE A 27 16.25 5.11 -45.83
N PHE A 28 17.53 5.48 -45.94
CA PHE A 28 18.02 6.42 -46.95
C PHE A 28 17.87 5.89 -48.38
N ALA A 29 18.20 4.62 -48.62
CA ALA A 29 18.08 3.96 -49.92
C ALA A 29 16.61 3.82 -50.36
N LEU A 30 15.71 3.50 -49.43
CA LEU A 30 14.26 3.43 -49.66
C LEU A 30 13.62 4.81 -49.88
N SER A 31 14.18 5.87 -49.28
CA SER A 31 13.67 7.23 -49.46
C SER A 31 14.05 7.83 -50.82
N PHE A 32 15.16 7.39 -51.43
CA PHE A 32 15.59 7.81 -52.78
C PHE A 32 14.94 6.97 -53.89
N ASN A 33 14.68 5.68 -53.65
CA ASN A 33 13.90 4.83 -54.54
C ASN A 33 12.43 4.85 -54.11
N GLY A 34 11.72 5.94 -54.43
CA GLY A 34 10.31 6.12 -54.08
C GLY A 34 9.48 4.85 -54.31
N PHE A 35 8.78 4.40 -53.26
CA PHE A 35 7.90 3.24 -53.30
C PHE A 35 6.70 3.49 -54.23
N ASN A 36 6.86 3.22 -55.52
CA ASN A 36 5.76 3.18 -56.47
C ASN A 36 5.12 1.79 -56.45
N PHE A 37 4.26 1.51 -55.47
CA PHE A 37 3.37 0.34 -55.53
C PHE A 37 2.27 0.61 -56.57
N THR A 38 2.45 0.10 -57.78
CA THR A 38 1.39 0.09 -58.81
C THR A 38 0.55 -1.18 -58.64
N ILE A 39 -0.51 -1.10 -57.83
CA ILE A 39 -1.53 -2.15 -57.76
C ILE A 39 -2.54 -1.87 -58.87
N ALA A 40 -2.30 -2.47 -60.04
CA ALA A 40 -3.11 -2.32 -61.26
C ALA A 40 -3.24 -0.89 -61.80
N LYS A 41 -3.40 -0.78 -63.13
CA LYS A 41 -3.53 0.50 -63.84
C LYS A 41 -4.69 1.31 -63.22
N ASP A 42 -4.40 2.56 -62.84
CA ASP A 42 -5.33 3.64 -62.45
C ASP A 42 -5.58 3.98 -60.97
N VAL A 43 -4.90 3.37 -59.99
CA VAL A 43 -4.81 4.00 -58.65
C VAL A 43 -3.40 3.85 -58.07
N GLY A 44 -2.54 4.85 -58.33
CA GLY A 44 -1.24 4.96 -57.67
C GLY A 44 -1.42 5.55 -56.27
N ILE A 45 -1.42 4.72 -55.23
CA ILE A 45 -1.38 5.22 -53.86
C ILE A 45 0.08 5.61 -53.58
N GLN A 46 0.37 6.91 -53.68
CA GLN A 46 1.69 7.45 -53.40
C GLN A 46 1.86 7.57 -51.87
N PHE A 47 2.48 6.56 -51.26
CA PHE A 47 2.87 6.64 -49.85
C PHE A 47 4.19 7.37 -49.72
N ASP A 48 4.18 8.51 -49.02
CA ASP A 48 5.42 9.18 -48.62
C ASP A 48 6.12 8.32 -47.57
N PHE A 49 7.35 7.90 -47.88
CA PHE A 49 8.16 7.08 -47.01
C PHE A 49 8.34 7.72 -45.61
N PHE A 50 8.47 9.05 -45.55
CA PHE A 50 8.54 9.77 -44.27
C PHE A 50 7.26 9.64 -43.46
N GLN A 51 6.09 9.58 -44.10
CA GLN A 51 4.81 9.35 -43.42
C GLN A 51 4.72 7.93 -42.86
N VAL A 52 5.18 6.92 -43.60
CA VAL A 52 5.18 5.53 -43.15
C VAL A 52 6.15 5.34 -41.97
N VAL A 53 7.35 5.91 -42.04
CA VAL A 53 8.33 5.87 -40.94
C VAL A 53 7.82 6.64 -39.73
N SER A 54 7.26 7.83 -39.93
CA SER A 54 6.66 8.63 -38.86
C SER A 54 5.54 7.85 -38.15
N LEU A 55 4.62 7.26 -38.91
CA LEU A 55 3.53 6.44 -38.39
C LEU A 55 4.05 5.24 -37.59
N ALA A 56 5.08 4.55 -38.10
CA ALA A 56 5.69 3.41 -37.41
C ALA A 56 6.35 3.83 -36.09
N VAL A 57 7.08 4.95 -36.07
CA VAL A 57 7.68 5.49 -34.84
C VAL A 57 6.59 5.91 -33.85
N THR A 58 5.55 6.61 -34.30
CA THR A 58 4.43 7.01 -33.43
C THR A 58 3.71 5.79 -32.85
N ALA A 59 3.43 4.77 -33.65
CA ALA A 59 2.82 3.53 -33.17
C ALA A 59 3.70 2.81 -32.13
N TRP A 60 5.01 2.75 -32.38
CA TRP A 60 5.96 2.15 -31.43
C TRP A 60 6.04 2.93 -30.12
N LEU A 61 6.08 4.26 -30.19
CA LEU A 61 6.11 5.15 -29.02
C LEU A 61 4.81 5.04 -28.21
N ALA A 62 3.66 4.95 -28.89
CA ALA A 62 2.37 4.71 -28.24
C ALA A 62 2.37 3.38 -27.48
N VAL A 63 2.82 2.28 -28.10
CA VAL A 63 2.93 0.97 -27.44
C VAL A 63 3.90 1.02 -26.25
N TYR A 64 5.02 1.71 -26.39
CA TYR A 64 5.99 1.88 -25.31
C TYR A 64 5.40 2.64 -24.11
N VAL A 65 4.73 3.77 -24.37
CA VAL A 65 4.06 4.58 -23.36
C VAL A 65 2.94 3.77 -22.67
N LEU A 66 2.10 3.07 -23.45
CA LEU A 66 1.06 2.18 -22.93
C LEU A 66 1.62 1.10 -22.00
N ARG A 67 2.71 0.42 -22.40
CA ARG A 67 3.37 -0.58 -21.55
C ARG A 67 3.93 0.02 -20.27
N ARG A 68 4.50 1.22 -20.34
CA ARG A 68 5.07 1.90 -19.16
C ARG A 68 3.98 2.38 -18.21
N LEU A 69 2.87 2.88 -18.73
CA LEU A 69 1.70 3.31 -17.94
C LEU A 69 1.02 2.12 -17.27
N ASN A 70 0.75 1.03 -18.00
CA ASN A 70 0.11 -0.17 -17.44
C ASN A 70 0.94 -0.76 -16.28
N LYS A 71 2.26 -0.84 -16.43
CA LYS A 71 3.13 -1.32 -15.34
C LYS A 71 3.02 -0.46 -14.08
N LYS A 72 3.01 0.88 -14.22
CA LYS A 72 2.88 1.79 -13.07
C LYS A 72 1.53 1.61 -12.37
N ASP A 73 0.46 1.42 -13.13
CA ASP A 73 -0.88 1.18 -12.59
C ASP A 73 -0.96 -0.17 -11.83
N GLU A 74 -0.36 -1.23 -12.38
CA GLU A 74 -0.25 -2.53 -11.70
C GLU A 74 0.52 -2.44 -10.38
N PHE A 75 1.63 -1.71 -10.34
CA PHE A 75 2.38 -1.49 -9.10
C PHE A 75 1.55 -0.73 -8.06
N LYS A 76 0.86 0.35 -8.46
CA LYS A 76 0.00 1.13 -7.54
C LYS A 76 -1.12 0.26 -6.97
N LYS A 77 -1.80 -0.54 -7.80
CA LYS A 77 -2.83 -1.49 -7.37
C LYS A 77 -2.28 -2.53 -6.40
N MET A 78 -1.06 -3.02 -6.65
CA MET A 78 -0.38 -3.97 -5.76
C MET A 78 -0.06 -3.36 -4.40
N GLU A 79 0.48 -2.14 -4.36
CA GLU A 79 0.77 -1.42 -3.10
C GLU A 79 -0.50 -1.21 -2.26
N ILE A 80 -1.58 -0.74 -2.90
CA ILE A 80 -2.90 -0.55 -2.26
C ILE A 80 -3.40 -1.87 -1.67
N LYS A 81 -3.33 -2.96 -2.45
CA LYS A 81 -3.77 -4.28 -2.02
C LYS A 81 -2.98 -4.79 -0.81
N ILE A 82 -1.65 -4.70 -0.86
CA ILE A 82 -0.77 -5.12 0.22
C ILE A 82 -1.10 -4.36 1.51
N LEU A 83 -1.26 -3.04 1.42
CA LEU A 83 -1.57 -2.24 2.60
C LEU A 83 -2.96 -2.54 3.17
N ALA A 84 -3.97 -2.70 2.30
CA ALA A 84 -5.31 -3.12 2.72
C ALA A 84 -5.28 -4.49 3.42
N ASP A 85 -4.51 -5.45 2.90
CA ASP A 85 -4.34 -6.77 3.51
C ASP A 85 -3.71 -6.67 4.91
N TYR A 86 -2.70 -5.82 5.10
CA TYR A 86 -2.12 -5.56 6.42
C TYR A 86 -3.13 -5.00 7.43
N PHE A 87 -4.04 -4.10 7.02
CA PHE A 87 -5.12 -3.61 7.88
C PHE A 87 -6.14 -4.71 8.22
N ILE A 88 -6.42 -5.61 7.27
CA ILE A 88 -7.30 -6.78 7.50
C ILE A 88 -6.66 -7.73 8.51
N ASP A 89 -5.38 -8.01 8.39
CA ASP A 89 -4.67 -8.91 9.30
C ASP A 89 -4.53 -8.30 10.69
N PHE A 90 -4.20 -7.01 10.78
CA PHE A 90 -4.24 -6.26 12.04
C PHE A 90 -5.61 -6.39 12.73
N ARG A 91 -6.70 -6.22 11.98
CA ARG A 91 -8.07 -6.34 12.52
C ARG A 91 -8.32 -7.73 13.11
N LYS A 92 -7.95 -8.79 12.38
CA LYS A 92 -8.17 -10.18 12.80
C LYS A 92 -7.37 -10.52 14.06
N GLU A 93 -6.09 -10.16 14.07
CA GLU A 93 -5.21 -10.39 15.22
C GLU A 93 -5.66 -9.61 16.45
N PHE A 94 -6.03 -8.34 16.28
CA PHE A 94 -6.53 -7.52 17.37
C PHE A 94 -7.82 -8.09 17.95
N GLU A 95 -8.77 -8.54 17.11
CA GLU A 95 -9.97 -9.22 17.56
C GLU A 95 -9.66 -10.49 18.34
N ALA A 96 -8.74 -11.32 17.84
CA ALA A 96 -8.35 -12.56 18.50
C ALA A 96 -7.77 -12.29 19.90
N VAL A 97 -6.85 -11.32 20.01
CA VAL A 97 -6.26 -10.95 21.30
C VAL A 97 -7.29 -10.37 22.25
N ILE A 98 -8.18 -9.49 21.79
CA ILE A 98 -9.23 -8.95 22.68
C ILE A 98 -10.15 -10.07 23.18
N LYS A 99 -10.52 -11.04 22.32
CA LYS A 99 -11.32 -12.19 22.76
C LYS A 99 -10.59 -13.07 23.77
N GLU A 100 -9.29 -13.31 23.56
CA GLU A 100 -8.44 -14.05 24.50
C GLU A 100 -8.39 -13.35 25.85
N LEU A 101 -8.08 -12.04 25.86
CA LEU A 101 -8.06 -11.23 27.06
C LEU A 101 -9.42 -11.29 27.80
N LEU A 102 -10.53 -11.10 27.08
CA LEU A 102 -11.86 -11.14 27.70
C LEU A 102 -12.30 -12.55 28.17
N SER A 103 -11.63 -13.62 27.74
CA SER A 103 -11.90 -14.98 28.21
C SER A 103 -11.24 -15.29 29.55
N GLU A 104 -10.22 -14.52 29.93
CA GLU A 104 -9.54 -14.67 31.22
C GLU A 104 -10.33 -13.96 32.32
N LYS A 105 -10.57 -14.68 33.43
CA LYS A 105 -11.31 -14.15 34.59
C LYS A 105 -10.54 -13.05 35.32
N GLU A 106 -9.22 -13.16 35.33
CA GLU A 106 -8.30 -12.25 35.98
C GLU A 106 -7.04 -12.10 35.13
N MET A 107 -6.63 -10.88 34.85
CA MET A 107 -5.48 -10.61 33.98
C MET A 107 -4.46 -9.67 34.60
N PRO A 108 -3.16 -9.91 34.40
CA PRO A 108 -2.14 -8.97 34.83
C PRO A 108 -2.29 -7.64 34.08
N LEU A 109 -2.46 -6.54 34.81
CA LEU A 109 -2.59 -5.20 34.23
C LEU A 109 -1.40 -4.85 33.30
N ILE A 110 -0.21 -5.33 33.65
CA ILE A 110 1.03 -5.16 32.88
C ILE A 110 0.91 -5.81 31.50
N LEU A 111 0.31 -7.01 31.43
CA LEU A 111 0.12 -7.74 30.19
C LEU A 111 -0.84 -6.99 29.25
N ILE A 112 -2.01 -6.60 29.76
CA ILE A 112 -3.00 -5.81 29.02
C ILE A 112 -2.37 -4.53 28.46
N THR A 113 -1.69 -3.77 29.32
CA THR A 113 -1.08 -2.49 28.95
C THR A 113 0.00 -2.67 27.89
N SER A 114 0.85 -3.70 28.03
CA SER A 114 1.92 -4.01 27.10
C SER A 114 1.36 -4.43 25.73
N GLN A 115 0.40 -5.37 25.70
CA GLN A 115 -0.22 -5.83 24.46
C GLN A 115 -0.93 -4.69 23.73
N MET A 116 -1.73 -3.91 24.44
CA MET A 116 -2.44 -2.76 23.85
C MET A 116 -1.47 -1.68 23.33
N LYS A 117 -0.34 -1.46 24.01
CA LYS A 117 0.71 -0.57 23.52
C LYS A 117 1.27 -1.07 22.19
N ASN A 118 1.55 -2.37 22.08
CA ASN A 118 2.04 -2.97 20.84
C ASN A 118 1.05 -2.78 19.68
N TYR A 119 -0.24 -3.08 19.89
CA TYR A 119 -1.27 -2.87 18.87
C TYR A 119 -1.42 -1.40 18.45
N ARG A 120 -1.29 -0.46 19.40
CA ARG A 120 -1.30 0.97 19.08
C ARG A 120 -0.11 1.37 18.21
N THR A 121 1.10 0.91 18.54
CA THR A 121 2.30 1.17 17.73
C THR A 121 2.17 0.54 16.34
N ARG A 122 1.65 -0.69 16.23
CA ARG A 122 1.40 -1.34 14.94
C ARG A 122 0.41 -0.57 14.08
N LEU A 123 -0.70 -0.13 14.66
CA LEU A 123 -1.68 0.71 13.96
C LEU A 123 -1.03 2.03 13.50
N GLU A 124 -0.24 2.66 14.35
CA GLU A 124 0.44 3.91 14.01
C GLU A 124 1.39 3.74 12.83
N MET A 125 2.16 2.64 12.79
CA MET A 125 3.00 2.32 11.64
C MET A 125 2.17 2.16 10.35
N LEU A 126 1.07 1.41 10.39
CA LEU A 126 0.20 1.21 9.22
C LEU A 126 -0.40 2.53 8.71
N VAL A 127 -0.88 3.37 9.63
CA VAL A 127 -1.40 4.70 9.30
C VAL A 127 -0.32 5.58 8.69
N ASN A 128 0.87 5.63 9.30
CA ASN A 128 1.97 6.45 8.80
C ASN A 128 2.41 5.98 7.40
N THR A 129 2.46 4.68 7.15
CA THR A 129 2.75 4.14 5.80
C THR A 129 1.66 4.55 4.81
N ALA A 130 0.38 4.44 5.17
CA ALA A 130 -0.72 4.87 4.31
C ALA A 130 -0.64 6.37 3.97
N GLU A 131 -0.30 7.22 4.95
CA GLU A 131 -0.11 8.66 4.77
C GLU A 131 1.11 8.98 3.88
N GLN A 132 2.24 8.29 4.09
CA GLN A 132 3.46 8.45 3.28
C GLN A 132 3.23 8.13 1.81
N HIS A 133 2.42 7.10 1.53
CA HIS A 133 2.04 6.73 0.17
C HIS A 133 0.84 7.51 -0.38
N LYS A 134 0.35 8.53 0.35
CA LYS A 134 -0.79 9.38 -0.02
C LYS A 134 -2.09 8.61 -0.29
N MET A 135 -2.24 7.45 0.35
CA MET A 135 -3.46 6.63 0.24
C MET A 135 -4.55 7.12 1.19
N ILE A 136 -4.16 7.84 2.24
CA ILE A 136 -5.07 8.54 3.15
C ILE A 136 -4.51 9.93 3.44
N GLU A 137 -5.39 10.87 3.79
CA GLU A 137 -4.99 12.21 4.21
C GLU A 137 -4.24 12.16 5.54
N LYS A 138 -3.16 12.94 5.62
CA LYS A 138 -2.41 13.09 6.86
C LYS A 138 -3.30 13.68 7.95
N ASP A 139 -3.25 13.11 9.15
CA ASP A 139 -4.03 13.56 10.30
C ASP A 139 -5.55 13.52 10.06
N SER A 140 -6.02 12.63 9.16
CA SER A 140 -7.44 12.48 8.88
C SER A 140 -8.26 12.24 10.16
N LEU A 141 -9.47 12.78 10.20
CA LEU A 141 -10.40 12.54 11.32
C LEU A 141 -10.64 11.04 11.53
N LEU A 142 -10.63 10.26 10.45
CA LEU A 142 -10.82 8.81 10.48
C LEU A 142 -9.68 8.09 11.22
N THR A 143 -8.43 8.42 10.91
CA THR A 143 -7.26 7.82 11.56
C THR A 143 -7.14 8.25 13.02
N SER A 144 -7.45 9.52 13.32
CA SER A 144 -7.50 10.02 14.70
C SER A 144 -8.58 9.30 15.53
N LYS A 145 -9.79 9.16 14.99
CA LYS A 145 -10.88 8.39 15.63
C LYS A 145 -10.47 6.93 15.87
N LEU A 146 -9.84 6.29 14.89
CA LEU A 146 -9.39 4.91 15.02
C LEU A 146 -8.35 4.77 16.13
N LYS A 147 -7.34 5.66 16.19
CA LYS A 147 -6.36 5.70 17.30
C LYS A 147 -7.07 5.89 18.65
N GLY A 148 -8.02 6.82 18.75
CA GLY A 148 -8.80 7.08 19.96
C GLY A 148 -9.56 5.85 20.47
N LYS A 149 -10.18 5.08 19.57
CA LYS A 149 -10.92 3.86 19.95
C LYS A 149 -10.03 2.80 20.61
N LEU A 150 -8.76 2.68 20.21
CA LEU A 150 -7.82 1.77 20.89
C LEU A 150 -7.48 2.25 22.31
N TYR A 151 -7.40 3.56 22.55
CA TYR A 151 -7.26 4.09 23.90
C TYR A 151 -8.49 3.83 24.75
N ASP A 152 -9.68 3.97 24.18
CA ASP A 152 -10.93 3.69 24.89
C ASP A 152 -10.99 2.21 25.33
N ILE A 153 -10.63 1.27 24.45
CA ILE A 153 -10.54 -0.17 24.79
C ILE A 153 -9.57 -0.39 25.96
N LEU A 154 -8.38 0.22 25.90
CA LEU A 154 -7.42 0.13 26.99
C LEU A 154 -7.99 0.71 28.30
N GLY A 155 -8.69 1.85 28.23
CA GLY A 155 -9.31 2.46 29.40
C GLY A 155 -10.39 1.57 30.03
N ILE A 156 -11.19 0.88 29.21
CA ILE A 156 -12.21 -0.06 29.69
C ILE A 156 -11.55 -1.27 30.38
N LEU A 157 -10.53 -1.85 29.74
CA LEU A 157 -9.84 -3.05 30.23
C LEU A 157 -8.97 -2.80 31.46
N THR A 158 -8.46 -1.59 31.64
CA THR A 158 -7.61 -1.24 32.79
C THR A 158 -8.37 -0.56 33.93
N TYR A 159 -9.67 -0.31 33.75
CA TYR A 159 -10.51 0.27 34.79
C TYR A 159 -10.65 -0.68 35.97
N THR A 160 -10.07 -0.31 37.11
CA THR A 160 -10.29 -0.96 38.40
C THR A 160 -11.06 -0.01 39.31
N PRO A 161 -12.28 -0.36 39.74
CA PRO A 161 -13.04 0.49 40.67
C PRO A 161 -12.27 0.58 42.01
N SER A 162 -12.21 1.79 42.57
CA SER A 162 -11.59 2.02 43.88
C SER A 162 -12.37 1.28 44.97
N LYS A 163 -11.67 0.50 45.80
CA LYS A 163 -12.25 -0.07 47.02
C LYS A 163 -11.94 0.86 48.19
N GLN A 164 -12.91 1.00 49.10
CA GLN A 164 -12.73 1.71 50.35
C GLN A 164 -11.98 0.79 51.32
N ASP A 165 -10.84 1.24 51.83
CA ASP A 165 -10.07 0.54 52.85
C ASP A 165 -10.82 0.56 54.20
N PRO A 166 -10.51 -0.32 55.17
CA PRO A 166 -11.07 -0.27 56.52
C PRO A 166 -10.84 1.07 57.23
N GLU A 167 -9.82 1.83 56.81
CA GLU A 167 -9.52 3.19 57.31
C GLU A 167 -10.33 4.30 56.60
N GLY A 168 -11.24 3.95 55.69
CA GLY A 168 -12.11 4.91 54.99
C GLY A 168 -11.47 5.58 53.76
N THR A 169 -10.21 5.28 53.46
CA THR A 169 -9.48 5.82 52.30
C THR A 169 -9.79 5.00 51.04
N TYR A 170 -10.07 5.65 49.91
CA TYR A 170 -10.22 4.95 48.63
C TYR A 170 -8.85 4.59 48.07
N VAL A 171 -8.54 3.30 47.96
CA VAL A 171 -7.28 2.84 47.39
C VAL A 171 -7.52 2.33 45.98
N THR A 172 -6.88 2.95 45.00
CA THR A 172 -6.80 2.39 43.64
C THR A 172 -5.88 1.18 43.70
N VAL A 173 -6.36 0.01 43.27
CA VAL A 173 -5.55 -1.23 43.19
C VAL A 173 -4.50 -1.02 42.10
N LYS A 174 -3.35 -0.46 42.49
CA LYS A 174 -2.33 0.02 41.55
C LYS A 174 -1.41 -1.07 41.00
N ASN A 175 -1.41 -2.28 41.56
CA ASN A 175 -0.58 -3.38 41.09
C ASN A 175 -1.27 -4.71 41.41
N GLY A 176 -1.91 -5.31 40.41
CA GLY A 176 -2.57 -6.60 40.58
C GLY A 176 -3.26 -7.10 39.32
N ASN A 177 -3.92 -8.24 39.45
CA ASN A 177 -4.83 -8.75 38.45
C ASN A 177 -6.06 -7.84 38.35
N VAL A 178 -6.50 -7.55 37.13
CA VAL A 178 -7.79 -6.93 36.86
C VAL A 178 -8.82 -8.04 36.76
N ALA A 179 -9.79 -8.04 37.66
CA ALA A 179 -10.98 -8.86 37.51
C ALA A 179 -11.89 -8.19 36.48
N ILE A 180 -12.17 -8.87 35.38
CA ILE A 180 -13.05 -8.33 34.34
C ILE A 180 -14.50 -8.64 34.69
N HIS A 181 -15.30 -7.59 34.84
CA HIS A 181 -16.74 -7.70 35.04
C HIS A 181 -17.49 -7.79 33.71
N GLN A 182 -18.66 -8.43 33.69
CA GLN A 182 -19.47 -8.60 32.47
C GLN A 182 -19.76 -7.26 31.77
N GLU A 183 -20.00 -6.19 32.52
CA GLU A 183 -20.19 -4.85 31.96
C GLU A 183 -18.97 -4.35 31.16
N GLN A 184 -17.75 -4.64 31.63
CA GLN A 184 -16.51 -4.30 30.91
C GLN A 184 -16.35 -5.14 29.66
N ILE A 185 -16.74 -6.42 29.70
CA ILE A 185 -16.78 -7.30 28.53
C ILE A 185 -17.69 -6.72 27.45
N ASP A 186 -18.93 -6.39 27.82
CA ASP A 186 -19.93 -5.86 26.88
C ASP A 186 -19.49 -4.52 26.27
N LYS A 187 -18.96 -3.61 27.10
CA LYS A 187 -18.39 -2.33 26.64
C LYS A 187 -17.19 -2.53 25.72
N THR A 188 -16.32 -3.49 26.04
CA THR A 188 -15.13 -3.78 25.22
C THR A 188 -15.54 -4.35 23.86
N TYR A 189 -16.52 -5.26 23.81
CA TYR A 189 -17.04 -5.78 22.55
C TYR A 189 -17.71 -4.70 21.69
N ALA A 190 -18.55 -3.85 22.29
CA ALA A 190 -19.14 -2.72 21.57
C ALA A 190 -18.06 -1.84 20.93
N LYS A 191 -16.99 -1.55 21.68
CA LYS A 191 -15.87 -0.74 21.20
C LYS A 191 -14.99 -1.46 20.18
N LEU A 192 -14.85 -2.78 20.29
CA LEU A 192 -14.18 -3.61 19.31
C LEU A 192 -14.91 -3.54 17.96
N TYR A 193 -16.24 -3.68 17.94
CA TYR A 193 -17.02 -3.56 16.71
C TYR A 193 -16.91 -2.16 16.07
N GLU A 194 -16.96 -1.10 16.88
CA GLU A 194 -16.70 0.26 16.40
C GLU A 194 -15.30 0.41 15.79
N THR A 195 -14.29 -0.23 16.39
CA THR A 195 -12.90 -0.22 15.92
C THR A 195 -12.80 -0.96 14.57
N GLN A 196 -13.38 -2.15 14.48
CA GLN A 196 -13.42 -2.95 13.25
C GLN A 196 -14.10 -2.19 12.11
N ARG A 197 -15.20 -1.48 12.40
CA ARG A 197 -15.87 -0.63 11.43
C ARG A 197 -14.96 0.49 10.94
N SER A 198 -14.24 1.18 11.82
CA SER A 198 -13.31 2.24 11.40
C SER A 198 -12.12 1.71 10.61
N ILE A 199 -11.60 0.51 10.93
CA ILE A 199 -10.57 -0.14 10.11
C ILE A 199 -11.12 -0.41 8.70
N PHE A 200 -12.36 -0.89 8.60
CA PHE A 200 -12.99 -1.13 7.31
C PHE A 200 -13.19 0.18 6.50
N GLU A 201 -13.60 1.25 7.16
CA GLU A 201 -13.68 2.59 6.54
C GLU A 201 -12.31 3.07 6.02
N VAL A 202 -11.22 2.82 6.77
CA VAL A 202 -9.85 3.14 6.33
C VAL A 202 -9.46 2.32 5.10
N ILE A 203 -9.78 1.02 5.07
CA ILE A 203 -9.52 0.15 3.92
C ILE A 203 -10.27 0.64 2.68
N ILE A 204 -11.53 1.07 2.84
CA ILE A 204 -12.30 1.67 1.73
C ILE A 204 -11.60 2.91 1.20
N GLU A 205 -11.12 3.79 2.09
CA GLU A 205 -10.43 5.02 1.68
C GLU A 205 -9.12 4.70 0.92
N ILE A 206 -8.34 3.74 1.42
CA ILE A 206 -7.14 3.24 0.75
C ILE A 206 -7.47 2.71 -0.66
N ASN A 207 -8.55 1.93 -0.80
CA ASN A 207 -8.97 1.38 -2.09
C ASN A 207 -9.46 2.47 -3.07
N LYS A 208 -10.08 3.54 -2.57
CA LYS A 208 -10.52 4.68 -3.38
C LYS A 208 -9.39 5.56 -3.89
N SER A 209 -8.19 5.47 -3.30
CA SER A 209 -7.02 6.23 -3.73
C SER A 209 -6.45 5.80 -5.10
N THR A 210 -7.03 4.77 -5.74
CA THR A 210 -6.68 4.27 -7.08
C THR A 210 -7.03 5.28 -8.16
#